data_AF-A0A398DC94-F1
#
_entry.id   AF-A0A398DC94-F1
#
_cell.length_a   1.000
_cell.length_b   1.000
_cell.length_c   1.000
_cell.angle_alpha   90.00
_cell.angle_beta   90.00
_cell.angle_gamma   90.00
#
_symmetry.space_group_name_H-M   'P 1'
#
loop_
_entity.id
_entity.type
_entity.pdbx_description
1 polymer ?
#
loop_
_entity_poly.entity_id
_entity_poly.type
_entity_poly.pdbx_seq_one_letter_code
_entity_poly.pdbx_strand_id
1 'polypeptide(L)'
;MARGHSEKFRRTIAASVHKRTETSGVSRGDKAFIYEGELETMARFVSDYPSIETGGDLFGFWTHTGSPMIEYVLGPSETAKHDDAAFHQESSFLKSAGGILHDLHGLQHVGTWHSHHRLGLTVPSNGDSNTMQRALDKNGFNAWLLTICNFADKSDRVEMRAYLYHAHGGGERRQLTWLILPGSSPVRTAMEAVKGFPHGEPRTPVSTYEAIPSTTFAVMAATPQTANPTFPSSSFMATPEGRGELYRLSQELSALERDVEILQREDGRVSLAFERDGYSFEVVFPHSYPVVKPVVECRPVDIPAGQEESWKTPRTLFVAMDRGDNVVTHIEDLVTTFLVNREHTGSDAPRDREG
;
A
#
# COMPACT_ATOMS: atom_id res chain seq x y z
N MET A 1 -16.90 -17.29 -20.28
CA MET A 1 -15.70 -16.46 -20.53
C MET A 1 -14.85 -16.18 -19.28
N ALA A 2 -15.26 -16.57 -18.06
CA ALA A 2 -14.49 -16.30 -16.83
C ALA A 2 -13.30 -17.24 -16.53
N ARG A 3 -13.12 -18.34 -17.27
CA ARG A 3 -12.04 -19.32 -17.00
C ARG A 3 -10.65 -18.92 -17.53
N GLY A 4 -10.58 -18.05 -18.54
CA GLY A 4 -9.31 -17.64 -19.17
C GLY A 4 -8.46 -16.66 -18.34
N HIS A 5 -9.10 -15.81 -17.53
CA HIS A 5 -8.39 -14.82 -16.68
C HIS A 5 -7.64 -15.49 -15.52
N SER A 6 -8.20 -16.56 -14.94
CA SER A 6 -7.59 -17.31 -13.83
C SER A 6 -6.30 -18.03 -14.22
N GLU A 7 -6.23 -18.53 -15.46
CA GLU A 7 -5.08 -19.31 -15.93
C GLU A 7 -3.91 -18.40 -16.35
N LYS A 8 -4.21 -17.24 -16.96
CA LYS A 8 -3.22 -16.20 -17.23
C LYS A 8 -2.65 -15.64 -15.91
N PHE A 9 -3.51 -15.38 -14.92
CA PHE A 9 -3.11 -14.96 -13.57
C PHE A 9 -2.21 -15.99 -12.88
N ARG A 10 -2.57 -17.28 -12.90
CA ARG A 10 -1.76 -18.37 -12.33
C ARG A 10 -0.41 -18.53 -13.03
N ARG A 11 -0.34 -18.36 -14.36
CA ARG A 11 0.93 -18.36 -15.11
C ARG A 11 1.82 -17.17 -14.75
N THR A 12 1.27 -15.97 -14.59
CA THR A 12 2.01 -14.78 -14.17
C THR A 12 2.58 -14.96 -12.76
N ILE A 13 1.80 -15.51 -11.83
CA ILE A 13 2.28 -15.83 -10.47
C ILE A 13 3.40 -16.88 -10.53
N ALA A 14 3.24 -17.96 -11.30
CA ALA A 14 4.26 -19.00 -11.42
C ALA A 14 5.56 -18.51 -12.07
N ALA A 15 5.49 -17.66 -13.10
CA ALA A 15 6.65 -17.03 -13.73
C ALA A 15 7.36 -16.05 -12.78
N SER A 16 6.60 -15.34 -11.93
CA SER A 16 7.15 -14.44 -10.92
C SER A 16 7.77 -15.20 -9.74
N VAL A 17 7.33 -16.44 -9.46
CA VAL A 17 7.93 -17.33 -8.44
C VAL A 17 9.24 -17.94 -8.93
N HIS A 18 9.37 -18.26 -10.22
CA HIS A 18 10.61 -18.83 -10.79
C HIS A 18 11.77 -17.82 -10.91
N LYS A 19 11.50 -16.52 -10.83
CA LYS A 19 12.54 -15.46 -10.79
C LYS A 19 13.01 -15.10 -9.36
N ARG A 20 12.54 -15.84 -8.32
CA ARG A 20 12.84 -15.58 -6.89
C ARG A 20 14.22 -16.00 -6.41
N THR A 21 14.98 -16.72 -7.21
CA THR A 21 16.36 -17.08 -6.88
C THR A 21 17.28 -16.29 -7.78
N GLU A 22 18.21 -15.55 -7.16
CA GLU A 22 19.21 -14.68 -7.77
C GLU A 22 18.78 -13.22 -7.95
N THR A 23 18.92 -12.45 -6.87
CA THR A 23 19.72 -11.20 -6.86
C THR A 23 19.80 -10.68 -5.42
N SER A 24 20.82 -11.14 -4.72
CA SER A 24 21.31 -10.52 -3.50
C SER A 24 21.90 -9.14 -3.84
N GLY A 25 21.45 -8.09 -3.15
CA GLY A 25 22.21 -6.84 -3.03
C GLY A 25 21.61 -5.54 -3.59
N VAL A 26 20.29 -5.36 -3.65
CA VAL A 26 19.69 -4.04 -3.90
C VAL A 26 19.12 -3.48 -2.59
N SER A 27 19.54 -2.27 -2.21
CA SER A 27 19.09 -1.60 -0.98
C SER A 27 17.56 -1.55 -0.90
N ARG A 28 17.01 -1.82 0.29
CA ARG A 28 15.57 -1.72 0.64
C ARG A 28 15.03 -0.33 0.28
N GLY A 29 14.49 -0.17 -0.92
CA GLY A 29 13.77 1.02 -1.35
C GLY A 29 12.27 0.83 -1.15
N ASP A 30 11.62 1.75 -0.46
CA ASP A 30 10.15 1.82 -0.43
C ASP A 30 9.60 1.87 -1.87
N LYS A 31 8.36 1.44 -2.01
CA LYS A 31 7.75 0.99 -3.27
C LYS A 31 6.62 1.92 -3.72
N ALA A 32 6.36 1.94 -5.02
CA ALA A 32 5.16 2.52 -5.62
C ALA A 32 4.30 1.41 -6.21
N PHE A 33 2.98 1.49 -6.03
CA PHE A 33 2.02 0.51 -6.56
C PHE A 33 1.41 1.07 -7.84
N ILE A 34 1.32 0.26 -8.89
CA ILE A 34 0.73 0.70 -10.17
C ILE A 34 0.18 -0.51 -10.93
N TYR A 35 -0.93 -0.33 -11.65
CA TYR A 35 -1.47 -1.36 -12.54
C TYR A 35 -0.65 -1.49 -13.84
N GLU A 36 -0.54 -2.72 -14.37
CA GLU A 36 0.20 -3.00 -15.62
C GLU A 36 -0.29 -2.12 -16.78
N GLY A 37 -1.61 -1.91 -16.86
CA GLY A 37 -2.24 -1.10 -17.90
C GLY A 37 -1.91 0.39 -17.78
N GLU A 38 -1.57 0.88 -16.59
CA GLU A 38 -1.15 2.27 -16.38
C GLU A 38 0.29 2.49 -16.85
N LEU A 39 1.19 1.53 -16.57
CA LEU A 39 2.55 1.55 -17.12
C LEU A 39 2.53 1.43 -18.65
N GLU A 40 1.68 0.57 -19.20
CA GLU A 40 1.53 0.45 -20.66
C GLU A 40 1.02 1.76 -21.27
N THR A 41 -0.01 2.37 -20.68
CA THR A 41 -0.55 3.68 -21.10
C THR A 41 0.54 4.75 -21.11
N MET A 42 1.32 4.84 -20.03
CA MET A 42 2.45 5.77 -19.93
C MET A 42 3.49 5.53 -21.04
N ALA A 43 3.83 4.27 -21.30
CA ALA A 43 4.80 3.89 -22.34
C ALA A 43 4.31 4.30 -23.73
N ARG A 44 3.02 4.12 -24.01
CA ARG A 44 2.41 4.52 -25.29
C ARG A 44 2.46 6.04 -25.50
N PHE A 45 2.20 6.84 -24.46
CA PHE A 45 2.38 8.29 -24.56
C PHE A 45 3.83 8.67 -24.82
N VAL A 46 4.81 8.04 -24.14
CA VAL A 46 6.23 8.28 -24.40
C VAL A 46 6.59 7.93 -25.85
N SER A 47 6.07 6.82 -26.36
CA SER A 47 6.26 6.38 -27.76
C SER A 47 5.68 7.34 -28.80
N ASP A 48 4.66 8.13 -28.46
CA ASP A 48 4.13 9.16 -29.36
C ASP A 48 5.07 10.35 -29.57
N TYR A 49 6.06 10.52 -28.67
CA TYR A 49 7.00 11.64 -28.64
C TYR A 49 8.45 11.15 -28.48
N PRO A 50 9.01 10.44 -29.48
CA PRO A 50 10.28 9.73 -29.33
C PRO A 50 11.54 10.61 -29.37
N SER A 51 11.38 11.91 -29.66
CA SER A 51 12.50 12.86 -29.87
C SER A 51 12.36 14.16 -29.09
N ILE A 52 11.26 14.34 -28.34
CA ILE A 52 11.00 15.52 -27.52
C ILE A 52 10.42 15.08 -26.18
N GLU A 53 10.45 15.93 -25.16
CA GLU A 53 9.87 15.59 -23.87
C GLU A 53 8.33 15.59 -23.94
N THR A 54 7.74 14.62 -23.27
CA THR A 54 6.30 14.53 -23.02
C THR A 54 6.07 14.17 -21.58
N GLY A 55 4.83 14.24 -21.10
CA GLY A 55 4.54 13.90 -19.73
C GLY A 55 3.07 13.94 -19.40
N GLY A 56 2.81 13.96 -18.11
CA GLY A 56 1.48 14.07 -17.54
C GLY A 56 1.53 13.86 -16.03
N ASP A 57 0.38 13.44 -15.51
CA ASP A 57 0.09 13.50 -14.08
C ASP A 57 -0.36 12.13 -13.55
N LEU A 58 -0.08 11.86 -12.28
CA LEU A 58 -0.35 10.59 -11.61
C LEU A 58 -1.40 10.81 -10.53
N PHE A 59 -2.51 10.09 -10.64
CA PHE A 59 -3.61 10.14 -9.69
C PHE A 59 -3.77 8.83 -8.94
N GLY A 60 -4.07 8.93 -7.65
CA GLY A 60 -4.11 7.76 -6.79
C GLY A 60 -4.21 8.09 -5.31
N PHE A 61 -3.64 7.23 -4.48
CA PHE A 61 -3.66 7.34 -3.03
C PHE A 61 -2.27 7.18 -2.42
N TRP A 62 -2.15 7.59 -1.16
CA TRP A 62 -1.02 7.27 -0.31
C TRP A 62 -1.42 6.14 0.64
N THR A 63 -0.61 5.09 0.71
CA THR A 63 -0.79 4.06 1.75
C THR A 63 -0.45 4.63 3.12
N HIS A 64 -0.86 3.93 4.18
CA HIS A 64 -0.47 4.29 5.56
C HIS A 64 1.05 4.32 5.78
N THR A 65 1.83 3.62 4.94
CA THR A 65 3.29 3.60 4.98
C THR A 65 3.94 4.75 4.19
N GLY A 66 3.14 5.65 3.59
CA GLY A 66 3.64 6.71 2.73
C GLY A 66 4.08 6.26 1.34
N SER A 67 3.66 5.07 0.88
CA SER A 67 3.91 4.61 -0.49
C SER A 67 2.81 5.12 -1.42
N PRO A 68 3.13 5.62 -2.63
CA PRO A 68 2.12 6.02 -3.60
C PRO A 68 1.51 4.80 -4.29
N MET A 69 0.18 4.79 -4.44
CA MET A 69 -0.58 3.86 -5.26
C MET A 69 -1.22 4.61 -6.41
N ILE A 70 -0.81 4.33 -7.63
CA ILE A 70 -1.27 4.98 -8.85
C ILE A 70 -2.46 4.18 -9.40
N GLU A 71 -3.61 4.84 -9.47
CA GLU A 71 -4.84 4.32 -10.04
C GLU A 71 -5.08 4.85 -11.46
N TYR A 72 -4.56 6.04 -11.78
CA TYR A 72 -4.78 6.65 -13.08
C TYR A 72 -3.59 7.47 -13.55
N VAL A 73 -3.03 7.12 -14.70
CA VAL A 73 -2.05 7.88 -15.46
C VAL A 73 -2.76 8.80 -16.43
N LEU A 74 -2.65 10.11 -16.20
CA LEU A 74 -3.10 11.13 -17.12
C LEU A 74 -1.99 11.47 -18.12
N GLY A 75 -2.35 11.47 -19.40
CA GLY A 75 -1.45 11.86 -20.49
C GLY A 75 -1.33 13.38 -20.69
N PRO A 76 -0.58 13.81 -21.72
CA PRO A 76 -0.53 15.20 -22.10
C PRO A 76 -1.89 15.65 -22.66
N SER A 77 -2.28 16.88 -22.36
CA SER A 77 -3.39 17.53 -23.08
C SER A 77 -3.02 17.78 -24.55
N GLU A 78 -4.01 17.94 -25.44
CA GLU A 78 -3.76 18.27 -26.85
C GLU A 78 -2.97 19.58 -27.04
N THR A 79 -3.08 20.51 -26.07
CA THR A 79 -2.42 21.81 -26.09
C THR A 79 -1.20 21.88 -25.16
N ALA A 80 -0.75 20.73 -24.64
CA ALA A 80 0.47 20.66 -23.84
C ALA A 80 1.67 21.10 -24.69
N LYS A 81 2.65 21.73 -24.04
CA LYS A 81 3.88 22.16 -24.71
C LYS A 81 4.96 21.11 -24.51
N HIS A 82 5.51 20.68 -25.63
CA HIS A 82 6.58 19.71 -25.73
C HIS A 82 7.80 20.40 -26.33
N ASP A 83 8.94 20.30 -25.65
CA ASP A 83 10.21 20.87 -26.09
C ASP A 83 11.32 19.81 -25.97
N ASP A 84 12.52 20.12 -26.45
CA ASP A 84 13.67 19.19 -26.45
C ASP A 84 14.13 18.82 -25.03
N ALA A 85 13.85 19.67 -24.03
CA ALA A 85 14.27 19.47 -22.64
C ALA A 85 13.25 19.99 -21.62
N ALA A 86 11.99 20.14 -22.03
CA ALA A 86 10.92 20.53 -21.12
C ALA A 86 9.54 20.04 -21.58
N PHE A 87 8.71 19.66 -20.61
CA PHE A 87 7.29 19.43 -20.79
C PHE A 87 6.47 20.39 -19.90
N HIS A 88 5.40 20.97 -20.47
CA HIS A 88 4.46 21.80 -19.72
C HIS A 88 3.01 21.39 -19.98
N GLN A 89 2.38 20.84 -18.94
CA GLN A 89 0.97 20.51 -18.93
C GLN A 89 0.09 21.77 -18.83
N GLU A 90 -1.07 21.74 -19.48
CA GLU A 90 -2.05 22.82 -19.38
C GLU A 90 -2.80 22.75 -18.03
N SER A 91 -2.83 23.87 -17.30
CA SER A 91 -3.35 23.89 -15.93
C SER A 91 -4.86 23.67 -15.85
N SER A 92 -5.64 24.17 -16.82
CA SER A 92 -7.09 23.99 -16.83
C SER A 92 -7.50 22.55 -17.14
N PHE A 93 -6.77 21.88 -18.05
CA PHE A 93 -6.90 20.45 -18.33
C PHE A 93 -6.61 19.63 -17.08
N LEU A 94 -5.48 19.88 -16.40
CA LEU A 94 -5.12 19.19 -15.17
C LEU A 94 -6.17 19.39 -14.07
N LYS A 95 -6.63 20.62 -13.87
CA LYS A 95 -7.68 20.92 -12.86
C LYS A 95 -8.99 20.23 -13.19
N SER A 96 -9.38 20.20 -14.46
CA SER A 96 -10.62 19.55 -14.89
C SER A 96 -10.56 18.03 -14.74
N ALA A 97 -9.48 17.39 -15.21
CA ALA A 97 -9.28 15.95 -15.08
C ALA A 97 -9.17 15.55 -13.60
N GLY A 98 -8.34 16.27 -12.84
CA GLY A 98 -8.14 16.02 -11.42
C GLY A 98 -9.40 16.23 -10.59
N GLY A 99 -10.21 17.24 -10.90
CA GLY A 99 -11.50 17.46 -10.24
C GLY A 99 -12.46 16.28 -10.44
N ILE A 100 -12.59 15.77 -11.67
CA ILE A 100 -13.47 14.63 -11.95
C ILE A 100 -12.96 13.35 -11.27
N LEU A 101 -11.66 13.08 -11.32
CA LEU A 101 -11.06 11.91 -10.67
C LEU A 101 -11.21 11.97 -9.14
N HIS A 102 -11.08 13.16 -8.56
CA HIS A 102 -11.34 13.38 -7.13
C HIS A 102 -12.82 13.20 -6.79
N ASP A 103 -13.72 13.82 -7.52
CA ASP A 103 -15.15 13.85 -7.17
C ASP A 103 -15.83 12.48 -7.34
N LEU A 104 -15.40 11.69 -8.33
CA LEU A 104 -15.98 10.37 -8.59
C LEU A 104 -15.28 9.24 -7.82
N HIS A 105 -13.97 9.35 -7.59
CA HIS A 105 -13.16 8.24 -7.08
C HIS A 105 -12.30 8.59 -5.86
N GLY A 106 -12.35 9.84 -5.38
CA GLY A 106 -11.53 10.31 -4.26
C GLY A 106 -10.04 10.39 -4.55
N LEU A 107 -9.63 10.29 -5.83
CA LEU A 107 -8.22 10.26 -6.19
C LEU A 107 -7.53 11.59 -5.88
N GLN A 108 -6.31 11.49 -5.38
CA GLN A 108 -5.43 12.62 -5.14
C GLN A 108 -4.37 12.72 -6.23
N HIS A 109 -3.85 13.93 -6.44
CA HIS A 109 -2.68 14.13 -7.29
C HIS A 109 -1.44 13.69 -6.50
N VAL A 110 -0.88 12.53 -6.85
CA VAL A 110 0.23 11.90 -6.09
C VAL A 110 1.60 12.12 -6.73
N GLY A 111 1.64 12.59 -7.97
CA GLY A 111 2.88 12.82 -8.68
C GLY A 111 2.73 13.19 -10.14
N THR A 112 3.86 13.31 -10.82
CA THR A 112 3.94 13.57 -12.27
C THR A 112 4.86 12.56 -12.94
N TRP A 113 4.75 12.45 -14.25
CA TRP A 113 5.68 11.69 -15.07
C TRP A 113 6.10 12.51 -16.28
N HIS A 114 7.34 12.34 -16.74
CA HIS A 114 7.79 12.91 -18.00
C HIS A 114 8.91 12.08 -18.64
N SER A 115 9.09 12.25 -19.94
CA SER A 115 10.14 11.59 -20.70
C SER A 115 11.38 12.46 -20.83
N HIS A 116 12.56 11.85 -20.77
CA HIS A 116 13.82 12.43 -21.26
C HIS A 116 14.19 11.89 -22.65
N HIS A 117 13.18 11.46 -23.43
CA HIS A 117 13.29 10.84 -24.76
C HIS A 117 14.53 9.94 -24.95
N ARG A 118 15.51 10.31 -25.79
CA ARG A 118 16.76 9.57 -26.03
C ARG A 118 17.99 10.30 -25.45
N LEU A 119 17.81 11.16 -24.46
CA LEU A 119 18.91 11.90 -23.81
C LEU A 119 19.81 11.01 -22.94
N GLY A 120 19.41 9.76 -22.67
CA GLY A 120 20.17 8.86 -21.81
C GLY A 120 20.13 9.23 -20.32
N LEU A 121 19.37 10.27 -19.94
CA LEU A 121 19.20 10.72 -18.57
C LEU A 121 18.09 9.91 -17.90
N THR A 122 18.45 8.82 -17.24
CA THR A 122 17.50 7.97 -16.51
C THR A 122 17.17 8.48 -15.11
N VAL A 123 17.78 9.60 -14.69
CA VAL A 123 17.59 10.24 -13.38
C VAL A 123 17.07 11.67 -13.56
N PRO A 124 16.31 12.22 -12.59
CA PRO A 124 15.86 13.61 -12.65
C PRO A 124 17.05 14.57 -12.75
N SER A 125 16.93 15.58 -13.60
CA SER A 125 17.88 16.69 -13.69
C SER A 125 17.82 17.55 -12.42
N ASN A 126 18.81 18.45 -12.25
CA ASN A 126 18.74 19.45 -11.17
C ASN A 126 17.54 20.40 -11.36
N GLY A 127 17.14 20.67 -12.60
CA GLY A 127 15.95 21.46 -12.92
C GLY A 127 14.67 20.79 -12.43
N ASP A 128 14.56 19.48 -12.64
CA ASP A 128 13.42 18.67 -12.17
C ASP A 128 13.35 18.67 -10.65
N SER A 129 14.44 18.31 -9.96
CA SER A 129 14.46 18.25 -8.50
C SER A 129 14.11 19.60 -7.85
N ASN A 130 14.62 20.72 -8.40
CA ASN A 130 14.28 22.05 -7.92
C ASN A 130 12.81 22.41 -8.16
N THR A 131 12.25 21.99 -9.30
CA THR A 131 10.83 22.24 -9.63
C THR A 131 9.92 21.42 -8.72
N MET A 132 10.26 20.16 -8.45
CA MET A 132 9.52 19.30 -7.53
C MET A 132 9.55 19.85 -6.10
N GLN A 133 10.72 20.28 -5.60
CA GLN A 133 10.81 20.85 -4.25
C GLN A 133 9.96 22.13 -4.12
N ARG A 134 10.02 23.03 -5.12
CA ARG A 134 9.17 24.23 -5.13
C ARG A 134 7.68 23.89 -5.17
N ALA A 135 7.29 22.84 -5.91
CA ALA A 135 5.90 22.41 -5.99
C ALA A 135 5.41 21.80 -4.67
N LEU A 136 6.23 21.01 -3.98
CA LEU A 136 5.95 20.50 -2.63
C LEU A 136 5.73 21.65 -1.65
N ASP A 137 6.69 22.57 -1.58
CA ASP A 137 6.68 23.69 -0.61
C ASP A 137 5.50 24.65 -0.85
N LYS A 138 5.18 24.94 -2.12
CA LYS A 138 4.12 25.88 -2.49
C LYS A 138 2.72 25.32 -2.26
N ASN A 139 2.53 24.02 -2.48
CA ASN A 139 1.20 23.40 -2.47
C ASN A 139 0.90 22.62 -1.17
N GLY A 140 1.85 22.53 -0.25
CA GLY A 140 1.66 21.86 1.04
C GLY A 140 1.56 20.33 0.94
N PHE A 141 2.13 19.74 -0.12
CA PHE A 141 2.19 18.29 -0.25
C PHE A 141 3.32 17.72 0.62
N ASN A 142 3.06 16.63 1.34
CA ASN A 142 4.07 15.98 2.19
C ASN A 142 5.08 15.14 1.39
N ALA A 143 4.63 14.60 0.25
CA ALA A 143 5.43 13.78 -0.63
C ALA A 143 4.97 13.95 -2.09
N TRP A 144 5.87 13.71 -3.03
CA TRP A 144 5.60 13.83 -4.46
C TRP A 144 6.36 12.77 -5.25
N LEU A 145 5.64 12.02 -6.07
CA LEU A 145 6.24 11.04 -6.97
C LEU A 145 6.61 11.70 -8.30
N LEU A 146 7.84 11.48 -8.76
CA LEU A 146 8.27 11.81 -10.11
C LEU A 146 8.68 10.53 -10.83
N THR A 147 8.04 10.24 -11.96
CA THR A 147 8.48 9.14 -12.84
C THR A 147 9.22 9.69 -14.05
N ILE A 148 10.47 9.26 -14.24
CA ILE A 148 11.24 9.54 -15.44
C ILE A 148 11.11 8.37 -16.40
N CYS A 149 10.68 8.66 -17.62
CA CYS A 149 10.59 7.72 -18.73
C CYS A 149 11.73 7.97 -19.73
N ASN A 150 12.44 6.93 -20.14
CA ASN A 150 13.55 7.08 -21.09
C ASN A 150 13.56 5.91 -22.08
N PHE A 151 13.95 6.13 -23.33
CA PHE A 151 14.19 5.01 -24.24
C PHE A 151 15.53 4.36 -23.91
N ALA A 152 15.57 3.03 -23.80
CA ALA A 152 16.83 2.31 -23.68
C ALA A 152 17.55 2.34 -25.05
N ASP A 153 18.57 3.20 -25.19
CA ASP A 153 19.49 3.50 -26.32
C ASP A 153 19.20 2.94 -27.73
N LYS A 154 18.89 1.63 -27.86
CA LYS A 154 18.69 0.92 -29.14
C LYS A 154 17.36 0.16 -29.28
N SER A 155 16.54 0.10 -28.24
CA SER A 155 15.21 -0.49 -28.28
C SER A 155 14.16 0.59 -28.12
N ASP A 156 13.02 0.48 -28.80
CA ASP A 156 11.83 1.31 -28.54
C ASP A 156 11.14 0.93 -27.21
N ARG A 157 11.90 0.35 -26.27
CA ARG A 157 11.47 0.00 -24.91
C ARG A 157 11.67 1.19 -24.00
N VAL A 158 10.62 1.55 -23.26
CA VAL A 158 10.59 2.67 -22.34
C VAL A 158 11.00 2.20 -20.93
N GLU A 159 12.14 2.64 -20.43
CA GLU A 159 12.53 2.50 -19.03
C GLU A 159 11.77 3.50 -18.16
N MET A 160 11.21 3.04 -17.05
CA MET A 160 10.41 3.84 -16.12
C MET A 160 10.98 3.79 -14.70
N ARG A 161 11.44 4.94 -14.21
CA ARG A 161 12.07 5.05 -12.89
C ARG A 161 11.32 6.05 -12.03
N ALA A 162 10.84 5.56 -10.88
CA ALA A 162 10.13 6.36 -9.90
C ALA A 162 11.11 6.98 -8.88
N TYR A 163 10.90 8.25 -8.57
CA TYR A 163 11.66 9.02 -7.59
C TYR A 163 10.69 9.73 -6.65
N LEU A 164 10.81 9.46 -5.35
CA LEU A 164 10.01 10.11 -4.33
C LEU A 164 10.77 11.30 -3.75
N TYR A 165 10.07 12.41 -3.62
CA TYR A 165 10.49 13.61 -2.93
C TYR A 165 9.63 13.82 -1.69
N HIS A 166 10.21 14.36 -0.63
CA HIS A 166 9.49 14.72 0.60
C HIS A 166 9.57 16.22 0.85
N ALA A 167 8.51 16.77 1.45
CA ALA A 167 8.55 18.12 1.99
C ALA A 167 9.74 18.28 2.94
N HIS A 168 10.43 19.42 2.86
CA HIS A 168 11.62 19.70 3.67
C HIS A 168 12.80 18.72 3.49
N GLY A 169 12.80 17.88 2.46
CA GLY A 169 13.88 16.94 2.15
C GLY A 169 15.13 17.58 1.52
N GLY A 170 15.20 18.92 1.40
CA GLY A 170 16.36 19.61 0.84
C GLY A 170 16.67 19.26 -0.62
N GLY A 171 15.69 18.78 -1.38
CA GLY A 171 15.89 18.26 -2.74
C GLY A 171 16.43 16.83 -2.82
N GLU A 172 16.58 16.13 -1.68
CA GLU A 172 16.88 14.71 -1.67
C GLU A 172 15.75 13.92 -2.34
N ARG A 173 16.15 12.97 -3.19
CA ARG A 173 15.24 12.09 -3.92
C ARG A 173 15.58 10.65 -3.64
N ARG A 174 14.56 9.83 -3.45
CA ARG A 174 14.73 8.38 -3.24
C ARG A 174 14.14 7.62 -4.42
N GLN A 175 14.95 6.78 -5.06
CA GLN A 175 14.45 5.91 -6.12
C GLN A 175 13.56 4.81 -5.54
N LEU A 176 12.39 4.61 -6.12
CA LEU A 176 11.44 3.56 -5.72
C LEU A 176 11.55 2.33 -6.62
N THR A 177 11.04 1.21 -6.11
CA THR A 177 10.72 0.03 -6.91
C THR A 177 9.23 -0.03 -7.22
N TRP A 178 8.87 -0.60 -8.37
CA TRP A 178 7.47 -0.74 -8.80
C TRP A 178 6.88 -2.05 -8.35
N LEU A 179 5.82 -1.99 -7.55
CA LEU A 179 4.95 -3.12 -7.33
C LEU A 179 3.83 -3.10 -8.37
N ILE A 180 3.90 -4.02 -9.32
CA ILE A 180 3.01 -4.03 -10.49
C ILE A 180 1.80 -4.91 -10.18
N LEU A 181 0.62 -4.29 -10.16
CA LEU A 181 -0.67 -4.94 -10.05
C LEU A 181 -1.11 -5.43 -11.44
N PRO A 182 -1.68 -6.64 -11.57
CA PRO A 182 -2.05 -7.18 -12.87
C PRO A 182 -3.25 -6.48 -13.49
N GLY A 183 -3.25 -6.34 -14.81
CA GLY A 183 -4.37 -5.82 -15.60
C GLY A 183 -4.55 -4.30 -15.55
N SER A 184 -5.76 -3.85 -15.88
CA SER A 184 -6.15 -2.43 -15.88
C SER A 184 -6.61 -1.97 -14.51
N SER A 185 -6.36 -0.70 -14.16
CA SER A 185 -6.97 -0.11 -12.98
C SER A 185 -8.50 -0.17 -13.07
N PRO A 186 -9.21 -0.50 -11.97
CA PRO A 186 -10.65 -0.34 -11.87
C PRO A 186 -11.11 1.08 -12.18
N VAL A 187 -10.34 2.11 -11.76
CA VAL A 187 -10.67 3.51 -12.03
C VAL A 187 -10.56 3.80 -13.52
N ARG A 188 -9.49 3.37 -14.21
CA ARG A 188 -9.40 3.54 -15.67
C ARG A 188 -10.62 2.96 -16.38
N THR A 189 -10.99 1.73 -16.03
CA THR A 189 -12.16 1.05 -16.60
C THR A 189 -13.45 1.82 -16.34
N ALA A 190 -13.63 2.39 -15.14
CA ALA A 190 -14.79 3.22 -14.83
C ALA A 190 -14.81 4.53 -15.63
N MET A 191 -13.65 5.16 -15.80
CA MET A 191 -13.50 6.45 -16.48
C MET A 191 -13.76 6.36 -17.99
N GLU A 192 -13.60 5.20 -18.63
CA GLU A 192 -13.97 4.99 -20.04
C GLU A 192 -15.47 5.27 -20.30
N ALA A 193 -16.34 5.10 -19.31
CA ALA A 193 -17.77 5.36 -19.43
C ALA A 193 -18.16 6.82 -19.13
N VAL A 194 -17.23 7.64 -18.61
CA VAL A 194 -17.51 9.02 -18.20
C VAL A 194 -17.47 9.95 -19.40
N LYS A 195 -18.65 10.40 -19.85
CA LYS A 195 -18.76 11.34 -20.96
C LYS A 195 -18.11 12.69 -20.61
N GLY A 196 -17.27 13.18 -21.51
CA GLY A 196 -16.64 14.49 -21.38
C GLY A 196 -15.47 14.52 -20.39
N PHE A 197 -14.98 13.37 -19.92
CA PHE A 197 -13.72 13.34 -19.17
C PHE A 197 -12.57 13.80 -20.09
N PRO A 198 -11.83 14.87 -19.72
CA PRO A 198 -10.71 15.33 -20.52
C PRO A 198 -9.54 14.37 -20.34
N HIS A 199 -9.23 13.61 -21.38
CA HIS A 199 -8.09 12.70 -21.41
C HIS A 199 -7.38 12.81 -22.77
N GLY A 200 -6.05 12.75 -22.74
CA GLY A 200 -5.29 12.42 -23.94
C GLY A 200 -5.40 10.92 -24.20
N GLU A 201 -5.49 10.52 -25.46
CA GLU A 201 -5.40 9.11 -25.86
C GLU A 201 -4.07 8.86 -26.57
N PRO A 202 -3.32 7.79 -26.21
CA PRO A 202 -2.08 7.47 -26.90
C PRO A 202 -2.37 7.02 -28.34
N ARG A 203 -1.70 7.64 -29.32
CA ARG A 203 -1.80 7.28 -30.74
C ARG A 203 -1.10 5.95 -31.03
N THR A 204 0.02 5.70 -30.36
CA THR A 204 0.74 4.44 -30.42
C THR A 204 -0.14 3.33 -29.83
N PRO A 205 -0.47 2.25 -30.56
CA PRO A 205 -1.40 1.24 -30.08
C PRO A 205 -0.79 0.28 -29.05
N VAL A 206 0.52 0.01 -29.14
CA VAL A 206 1.25 -0.91 -28.26
C VAL A 206 2.64 -0.36 -28.02
N SER A 207 3.10 -0.41 -26.78
CA SER A 207 4.47 -0.06 -26.40
C SER A 207 5.02 -1.06 -25.39
N THR A 208 6.34 -1.19 -25.31
CA THR A 208 6.99 -2.05 -24.33
C THR A 208 7.69 -1.19 -23.29
N TYR A 209 7.64 -1.62 -22.04
CA TYR A 209 8.30 -0.91 -20.94
C TYR A 209 9.18 -1.83 -20.13
N GLU A 210 10.13 -1.22 -19.44
CA GLU A 210 10.91 -1.83 -18.37
C GLU A 210 10.78 -0.98 -17.12
N ALA A 211 10.29 -1.60 -16.05
CA ALA A 211 10.14 -1.00 -14.74
C ALA A 211 10.98 -1.82 -13.76
N ILE A 212 11.68 -1.16 -12.84
CA ILE A 212 12.45 -1.85 -11.79
C ILE A 212 11.45 -2.52 -10.83
N PRO A 213 11.25 -3.84 -10.89
CA PRO A 213 10.15 -4.48 -10.19
C PRO A 213 10.52 -4.69 -8.72
N SER A 214 9.53 -4.49 -7.85
CA SER A 214 9.56 -4.92 -6.45
C SER A 214 8.98 -6.32 -6.36
N THR A 215 9.66 -7.23 -5.66
CA THR A 215 9.27 -8.65 -5.61
C THR A 215 8.32 -8.99 -4.47
N THR A 216 7.89 -8.03 -3.64
CA THR A 216 7.09 -8.31 -2.44
C THR A 216 5.93 -7.32 -2.24
N PHE A 217 4.70 -7.86 -2.28
CA PHE A 217 3.46 -7.30 -1.72
C PHE A 217 3.46 -7.16 -0.21
N ALA A 218 4.59 -7.42 0.45
CA ALA A 218 4.79 -7.00 1.81
C ALA A 218 4.71 -5.47 1.81
N VAL A 219 3.49 -4.94 1.88
CA VAL A 219 3.17 -3.84 2.78
C VAL A 219 4.11 -4.09 3.94
N MET A 220 5.07 -3.18 4.12
CA MET A 220 5.67 -3.17 5.43
C MET A 220 4.49 -2.71 6.29
N ALA A 221 3.63 -3.64 6.75
CA ALA A 221 3.10 -3.55 8.09
C ALA A 221 4.36 -3.20 8.85
N ALA A 222 4.43 -1.92 9.25
CA ALA A 222 5.67 -1.21 9.47
C ALA A 222 6.64 -2.20 10.09
N THR A 223 7.80 -2.48 9.44
CA THR A 223 8.82 -3.41 9.97
C THR A 223 8.74 -3.25 11.47
N PRO A 224 8.32 -4.27 12.26
CA PRO A 224 7.87 -4.05 13.63
C PRO A 224 8.89 -3.15 14.24
N GLN A 225 8.46 -1.91 14.50
CA GLN A 225 9.37 -0.83 14.74
C GLN A 225 10.25 -1.34 15.86
N THR A 226 11.52 -1.57 15.58
CA THR A 226 12.52 -1.82 16.61
C THR A 226 12.80 -0.51 17.37
N ALA A 227 11.95 0.51 17.22
CA ALA A 227 11.70 1.45 18.29
C ALA A 227 11.01 0.66 19.41
N ASN A 228 11.75 0.42 20.49
CA ASN A 228 11.18 -0.12 21.71
C ASN A 228 9.82 0.52 21.98
N PRO A 229 8.77 -0.26 22.30
CA PRO A 229 7.44 0.30 22.53
C PRO A 229 7.53 1.46 23.51
N THR A 230 6.95 2.59 23.16
CA THR A 230 7.07 3.79 24.00
C THR A 230 6.00 3.74 25.06
N PHE A 231 6.36 3.31 26.26
CA PHE A 231 5.41 3.14 27.36
C PHE A 231 5.18 4.45 28.11
N PRO A 232 3.91 4.81 28.42
CA PRO A 232 3.64 5.86 29.40
C PRO A 232 4.39 5.56 30.71
N SER A 233 4.95 6.56 31.37
CA SER A 233 5.73 6.37 32.61
C SER A 233 4.93 5.71 33.75
N SER A 234 3.60 5.77 33.69
CA SER A 234 2.68 5.13 34.62
C SER A 234 2.32 3.69 34.26
N SER A 235 2.72 3.19 33.08
CA SER A 235 2.42 1.84 32.63
C SER A 235 3.33 0.82 33.30
N PHE A 236 2.76 -0.30 33.76
CA PHE A 236 3.57 -1.42 34.24
C PHE A 236 4.56 -1.93 33.18
N MET A 237 4.20 -1.86 31.90
CA MET A 237 5.06 -2.28 30.80
C MET A 237 6.30 -1.37 30.61
N ALA A 238 6.34 -0.19 31.25
CA ALA A 238 7.53 0.65 31.31
C ALA A 238 8.61 0.12 32.27
N THR A 239 8.26 -0.80 33.18
CA THR A 239 9.17 -1.38 34.18
C THR A 239 9.98 -2.54 33.60
N PRO A 240 11.19 -2.84 34.12
CA PRO A 240 11.93 -4.06 33.75
C PRO A 240 11.10 -5.34 33.95
N GLU A 241 10.34 -5.40 35.03
CA GLU A 241 9.47 -6.53 35.38
C GLU A 241 8.36 -6.71 34.33
N GLY A 242 7.68 -5.63 33.96
CA GLY A 242 6.62 -5.69 32.95
C GLY A 242 7.13 -6.05 31.55
N ARG A 243 8.31 -5.52 31.16
CA ARG A 243 8.96 -5.94 29.90
C ARG A 243 9.33 -7.42 29.90
N GLY A 244 9.84 -7.93 31.02
CA GLY A 244 10.15 -9.35 31.17
C GLY A 244 8.92 -10.24 31.06
N GLU A 245 7.80 -9.82 31.67
CA GLU A 245 6.53 -10.53 31.58
C GLU A 245 5.95 -10.54 30.16
N LEU A 246 5.95 -9.39 29.47
CA LEU A 246 5.50 -9.30 28.08
C LEU A 246 6.32 -10.21 27.15
N TYR A 247 7.65 -10.20 27.30
CA TYR A 247 8.53 -11.02 26.48
C TYR A 247 8.32 -12.51 26.75
N ARG A 248 8.16 -12.91 28.02
CA ARG A 248 7.86 -14.29 28.40
C ARG A 248 6.53 -14.76 27.77
N LEU A 249 5.46 -13.97 27.90
CA LEU A 249 4.15 -14.29 27.32
C LEU A 249 4.20 -14.38 25.80
N SER A 250 4.93 -13.47 25.14
CA SER A 250 5.16 -13.53 23.69
C SER A 250 5.84 -14.84 23.28
N GLN A 251 6.90 -15.26 23.97
CA GLN A 251 7.60 -16.52 23.68
C GLN A 251 6.73 -17.76 23.92
N GLU A 252 5.99 -17.78 25.03
CA GLU A 252 5.06 -18.88 25.34
C GLU A 252 3.94 -18.98 24.29
N LEU A 253 3.40 -17.85 23.83
CA LEU A 253 2.36 -17.82 22.80
C LEU A 253 2.91 -18.18 21.41
N SER A 254 4.12 -17.72 21.06
CA SER A 254 4.81 -18.10 19.80
C SER A 254 5.15 -19.58 19.72
N ALA A 255 5.14 -20.31 20.84
CA ALA A 255 5.29 -21.76 20.84
C ALA A 255 4.00 -22.49 20.43
N LEU A 256 2.83 -21.84 20.54
CA LEU A 256 1.53 -22.38 20.18
C LEU A 256 1.01 -21.85 18.84
N GLU A 257 1.23 -20.56 18.60
CA GLU A 257 0.65 -19.82 17.49
C GLU A 257 1.72 -19.32 16.51
N ARG A 258 1.37 -19.27 15.22
CA ARG A 258 2.26 -18.75 14.17
C ARG A 258 2.16 -17.23 14.09
N ASP A 259 3.28 -16.61 13.71
CA ASP A 259 3.34 -15.18 13.39
C ASP A 259 2.83 -14.25 14.52
N VAL A 260 3.13 -14.60 15.77
CA VAL A 260 2.78 -13.77 16.94
C VAL A 260 3.60 -12.47 16.92
N GLU A 261 2.92 -11.33 16.93
CA GLU A 261 3.52 -10.00 16.90
C GLU A 261 3.22 -9.22 18.18
N ILE A 262 4.19 -8.43 18.64
CA ILE A 262 3.98 -7.42 19.69
C ILE A 262 3.61 -6.11 19.01
N LEU A 263 2.40 -5.61 19.28
CA LEU A 263 1.89 -4.37 18.69
C LEU A 263 1.69 -3.30 19.76
N GLN A 264 1.85 -2.04 19.35
CA GLN A 264 1.44 -0.88 20.14
C GLN A 264 0.24 -0.22 19.46
N ARG A 265 -0.88 -0.12 20.19
CA ARG A 265 -2.10 0.53 19.73
C ARG A 265 -1.95 2.04 19.72
N GLU A 266 -2.79 2.74 18.96
CA GLU A 266 -2.83 4.21 18.91
C GLU A 266 -3.06 4.84 20.29
N ASP A 267 -3.80 4.17 21.16
CA ASP A 267 -4.03 4.59 22.55
C ASP A 267 -2.87 4.28 23.51
N GLY A 268 -1.76 3.76 23.00
CA GLY A 268 -0.55 3.41 23.73
C GLY A 268 -0.59 2.08 24.46
N ARG A 269 -1.72 1.34 24.44
CA ARG A 269 -1.77 -0.04 24.97
C ARG A 269 -0.89 -0.95 24.11
N VAL A 270 -0.36 -1.99 24.73
CA VAL A 270 0.37 -3.05 24.02
C VAL A 270 -0.50 -4.27 23.88
N SER A 271 -0.38 -4.96 22.75
CA SER A 271 -1.03 -6.23 22.50
C SER A 271 -0.09 -7.28 21.92
N LEU A 272 -0.44 -8.55 22.11
CA LEU A 272 0.12 -9.68 21.37
C LEU A 272 -0.91 -10.09 20.32
N ALA A 273 -0.57 -10.01 19.04
CA ALA A 273 -1.45 -10.29 17.92
C ALA A 273 -1.07 -11.59 17.22
N PHE A 274 -2.05 -12.38 16.79
CA PHE A 274 -1.85 -13.58 15.98
C PHE A 274 -3.13 -13.93 15.19
N GLU A 275 -3.00 -14.81 14.20
CA GLU A 275 -4.13 -15.27 13.39
C GLU A 275 -4.34 -16.77 13.54
N ARG A 276 -5.60 -17.19 13.66
CA ARG A 276 -6.01 -18.59 13.70
C ARG A 276 -7.39 -18.78 13.08
N ASP A 277 -7.50 -19.76 12.20
CA ASP A 277 -8.75 -20.20 11.56
C ASP A 277 -9.60 -19.05 10.95
N GLY A 278 -8.94 -18.09 10.30
CA GLY A 278 -9.58 -16.95 9.63
C GLY A 278 -9.98 -15.80 10.57
N TYR A 279 -9.53 -15.83 11.83
CA TYR A 279 -9.71 -14.77 12.81
C TYR A 279 -8.36 -14.19 13.23
N SER A 280 -8.34 -12.87 13.39
CA SER A 280 -7.27 -12.14 14.06
C SER A 280 -7.63 -12.01 15.53
N PHE A 281 -6.69 -12.39 16.41
CA PHE A 281 -6.78 -12.30 17.85
C PHE A 281 -5.73 -11.32 18.38
N GLU A 282 -6.12 -10.49 19.35
CA GLU A 282 -5.22 -9.59 20.05
C GLU A 282 -5.38 -9.71 21.56
N VAL A 283 -4.33 -10.12 22.25
CA VAL A 283 -4.25 -10.10 23.72
C VAL A 283 -3.85 -8.69 24.14
N VAL A 284 -4.79 -7.88 24.62
CA VAL A 284 -4.61 -6.47 24.91
C VAL A 284 -4.34 -6.26 26.39
N PHE A 285 -3.23 -5.60 26.70
CA PHE A 285 -2.88 -5.21 28.06
C PHE A 285 -3.42 -3.81 28.34
N PRO A 286 -4.36 -3.64 29.28
CA PRO A 286 -4.85 -2.33 29.66
C PRO A 286 -3.74 -1.51 30.35
N HIS A 287 -3.82 -0.17 30.28
CA HIS A 287 -2.88 0.72 30.96
C HIS A 287 -2.77 0.49 32.47
N SER A 288 -3.85 -0.02 33.07
CA SER A 288 -3.96 -0.35 34.48
C SER A 288 -3.49 -1.78 34.82
N TYR A 289 -3.01 -2.56 33.85
CA TYR A 289 -2.38 -3.86 34.14
C TYR A 289 -1.19 -3.66 35.10
N PRO A 290 -0.98 -4.52 36.13
CA PRO A 290 -1.67 -5.78 36.40
C PRO A 290 -2.97 -5.68 37.22
N VAL A 291 -3.46 -4.47 37.56
CA VAL A 291 -4.70 -4.28 38.33
C VAL A 291 -5.92 -4.71 37.53
N VAL A 292 -5.95 -4.37 36.24
CA VAL A 292 -6.97 -4.86 35.30
C VAL A 292 -6.37 -5.93 34.40
N LYS A 293 -7.11 -7.01 34.23
CA LYS A 293 -6.69 -8.22 33.52
C LYS A 293 -6.62 -7.98 32.00
N PRO A 294 -5.72 -8.66 31.27
CA PRO A 294 -5.71 -8.60 29.81
C PRO A 294 -7.03 -9.13 29.23
N VAL A 295 -7.37 -8.64 28.04
CA VAL A 295 -8.52 -9.12 27.28
C VAL A 295 -8.07 -9.67 25.94
N VAL A 296 -8.75 -10.67 25.42
CA VAL A 296 -8.52 -11.16 24.06
C VAL A 296 -9.60 -10.56 23.17
N GLU A 297 -9.23 -9.66 22.28
CA GLU A 297 -10.12 -9.14 21.26
C GLU A 297 -10.00 -9.98 19.98
N CYS A 298 -11.11 -10.24 19.30
CA CYS A 298 -11.09 -10.97 18.03
C CYS A 298 -11.96 -10.33 16.95
N ARG A 299 -11.54 -10.54 15.70
CA ARG A 299 -12.27 -10.12 14.48
C ARG A 299 -11.96 -11.08 13.32
N PRO A 300 -12.87 -11.27 12.35
CA PRO A 300 -12.56 -11.98 11.12
C PRO A 300 -11.43 -11.27 10.37
N VAL A 301 -10.52 -12.02 9.76
CA VAL A 301 -9.51 -11.49 8.84
C VAL A 301 -10.19 -10.91 7.60
N ASP A 302 -11.17 -11.65 7.07
CA ASP A 302 -12.09 -11.19 6.03
C ASP A 302 -13.48 -10.99 6.63
N ILE A 303 -13.94 -9.74 6.72
CA ILE A 303 -15.29 -9.43 7.21
C ILE A 303 -16.31 -9.93 6.18
N PRO A 304 -17.24 -10.84 6.55
CA PRO A 304 -18.28 -11.29 5.63
C PRO A 304 -19.17 -10.14 5.17
N ALA A 305 -19.48 -10.11 3.87
CA ALA A 305 -20.35 -9.09 3.30
C ALA A 305 -21.71 -9.03 4.02
N GLY A 306 -22.12 -7.84 4.45
CA GLY A 306 -23.33 -7.62 5.23
C GLY A 306 -23.18 -7.77 6.75
N GLN A 307 -21.96 -8.05 7.25
CA GLN A 307 -21.65 -8.07 8.68
C GLN A 307 -20.72 -6.92 9.13
N GLU A 308 -20.51 -5.91 8.30
CA GLU A 308 -19.58 -4.81 8.56
C GLU A 308 -19.93 -4.05 9.85
N GLU A 309 -21.21 -3.78 10.09
CA GLU A 309 -21.66 -3.11 11.32
C GLU A 309 -21.51 -4.03 12.56
N SER A 310 -21.71 -5.34 12.39
CA SER A 310 -21.57 -6.35 13.47
C SER A 310 -20.12 -6.53 13.94
N TRP A 311 -19.15 -6.11 13.12
CA TRP A 311 -17.71 -6.22 13.38
C TRP A 311 -17.01 -4.87 13.47
N LYS A 312 -17.78 -3.78 13.52
CA LYS A 312 -17.26 -2.42 13.72
C LYS A 312 -16.46 -2.27 15.01
N THR A 313 -16.81 -3.04 16.03
CA THR A 313 -16.03 -3.20 17.25
C THR A 313 -15.56 -4.65 17.38
N PRO A 314 -14.28 -4.90 17.71
CA PRO A 314 -13.81 -6.25 18.00
C PRO A 314 -14.62 -6.91 19.10
N ARG A 315 -14.82 -8.23 19.02
CA ARG A 315 -15.45 -8.97 20.11
C ARG A 315 -14.43 -9.18 21.22
N THR A 316 -14.79 -8.80 22.44
CA THR A 316 -13.91 -8.93 23.60
C THR A 316 -14.22 -10.22 24.37
N LEU A 317 -13.19 -11.04 24.56
CA LEU A 317 -13.17 -12.22 25.44
C LEU A 317 -12.30 -11.86 26.66
N PHE A 318 -12.71 -12.27 27.86
CA PHE A 318 -12.01 -11.90 29.08
C PHE A 318 -11.08 -13.01 29.55
N VAL A 319 -9.84 -12.66 29.92
CA VAL A 319 -8.92 -13.57 30.60
C VAL A 319 -9.09 -13.40 32.11
N ALA A 320 -9.60 -14.43 32.78
CA ALA A 320 -9.91 -14.37 34.21
C ALA A 320 -8.75 -14.86 35.08
N MET A 321 -7.67 -14.10 35.28
CA MET A 321 -6.53 -14.54 36.14
C MET A 321 -5.69 -13.44 36.78
N ASP A 322 -4.88 -13.84 37.77
CA ASP A 322 -3.90 -13.00 38.47
C ASP A 322 -2.46 -13.27 37.97
N ARG A 323 -1.50 -12.45 38.37
CA ARG A 323 -0.11 -12.51 37.88
C ARG A 323 0.59 -13.81 38.32
N GLY A 324 1.12 -14.60 37.38
CA GLY A 324 1.87 -15.84 37.65
C GLY A 324 1.13 -17.14 37.34
N ASP A 325 -0.16 -17.07 37.03
CA ASP A 325 -0.91 -18.21 36.47
C ASP A 325 -0.51 -18.47 35.00
N ASN A 326 -0.85 -19.65 34.46
CA ASN A 326 -0.52 -20.01 33.08
C ASN A 326 -1.43 -19.27 32.07
N VAL A 327 -1.10 -18.00 31.81
CA VAL A 327 -1.90 -17.07 30.99
C VAL A 327 -2.08 -17.59 29.57
N VAL A 328 -1.04 -18.18 29.00
CA VAL A 328 -1.08 -18.70 27.64
C VAL A 328 -2.04 -19.88 27.50
N THR A 329 -2.09 -20.80 28.46
CA THR A 329 -3.09 -21.90 28.44
C THR A 329 -4.52 -21.36 28.49
N HIS A 330 -4.78 -20.29 29.25
CA HIS A 330 -6.13 -19.73 29.31
C HIS A 330 -6.51 -18.97 28.03
N ILE A 331 -5.55 -18.30 27.39
CA ILE A 331 -5.74 -17.72 26.06
C ILE A 331 -6.10 -18.83 25.06
N GLU A 332 -5.34 -19.93 25.07
CA GLU A 332 -5.58 -21.09 24.20
C GLU A 332 -6.98 -21.68 24.43
N ASP A 333 -7.38 -21.87 25.69
CA ASP A 333 -8.72 -22.38 26.04
C ASP A 333 -9.84 -21.43 25.58
N LEU A 334 -9.66 -20.11 25.75
CA LEU A 334 -10.63 -19.10 25.33
C LEU A 334 -10.78 -19.05 23.82
N VAL A 335 -9.66 -19.04 23.09
CA VAL A 335 -9.64 -19.02 21.62
C VAL A 335 -10.24 -20.30 21.06
N THR A 336 -9.82 -21.47 21.57
CA THR A 336 -10.37 -22.77 21.16
C THR A 336 -11.87 -22.84 21.44
N THR A 337 -12.31 -22.44 22.63
CA THR A 337 -13.74 -22.42 22.98
C THR A 337 -14.54 -21.51 22.05
N PHE A 338 -14.01 -20.33 21.73
CA PHE A 338 -14.64 -19.40 20.79
C PHE A 338 -14.79 -20.03 19.40
N LEU A 339 -13.72 -20.62 18.85
CA LEU A 339 -13.72 -21.23 17.53
C LEU A 339 -14.68 -22.43 17.45
N VAL A 340 -14.62 -23.33 18.43
CA VAL A 340 -15.51 -24.51 18.52
C VAL A 340 -16.98 -24.08 18.59
N ASN A 341 -17.31 -23.09 19.41
CA ASN A 341 -18.69 -22.62 19.51
C ASN A 341 -19.20 -22.03 18.18
N ARG A 342 -18.34 -21.43 17.36
CA ARG A 342 -18.75 -20.92 16.03
C ARG A 342 -18.95 -22.00 14.99
N GLU A 343 -18.12 -23.04 15.00
CA GLU A 343 -18.32 -24.20 14.12
C GLU A 343 -19.66 -24.91 14.39
N HIS A 344 -20.08 -24.94 15.66
CA HIS A 344 -21.36 -25.56 16.07
C HIS A 344 -22.59 -24.67 15.80
N THR A 345 -22.43 -23.36 15.66
CA THR A 345 -23.54 -22.41 15.39
C THR A 345 -23.65 -22.00 13.92
N GLY A 346 -23.24 -22.86 12.97
CA GLY A 346 -23.20 -22.55 11.53
C GLY A 346 -24.34 -21.63 11.06
N SER A 347 -23.95 -20.50 10.43
CA SER A 347 -24.81 -19.46 9.88
C SER A 347 -25.48 -18.53 10.91
N ASP A 348 -24.88 -17.35 11.15
CA ASP A 348 -25.62 -16.15 11.58
C ASP A 348 -26.48 -15.66 10.39
N ALA A 349 -27.45 -16.47 9.97
CA ALA A 349 -28.65 -15.96 9.32
C ALA A 349 -29.57 -15.47 10.46
N PRO A 350 -30.15 -14.26 10.36
CA PRO A 350 -31.05 -13.79 11.40
C PRO A 350 -32.21 -14.77 11.50
N ARG A 351 -32.39 -15.37 12.68
CA ARG A 351 -33.64 -16.07 13.00
C ARG A 351 -34.70 -15.00 13.11
N ASP A 352 -35.52 -14.88 12.06
CA ASP A 352 -36.81 -14.21 12.17
C ASP A 352 -37.56 -14.82 13.35
N ARG A 353 -37.76 -14.00 14.38
CA ARG A 353 -38.76 -14.29 15.40
C ARG A 353 -40.10 -13.91 14.80
N GLU A 354 -40.77 -14.88 14.20
CA GLU A 354 -42.22 -14.81 14.08
C GLU A 354 -42.82 -14.83 15.50
N GLY A 355 -43.51 -13.74 15.82
CA GLY A 355 -44.41 -13.60 16.95
C GLY A 355 -45.69 -12.96 16.46
#